data_AF-A0A7D4Y2E1-F1
#
_entry.id   AF-A0A7D4Y2E1-F1
#
_cell.length_a   1.000
_cell.length_b   1.000
_cell.length_c   1.000
_cell.angle_alpha   90.00
_cell.angle_beta   90.00
_cell.angle_gamma   90.00
#
_symmetry.space_group_name_H-M   'P 1'
#
loop_
_entity.id
_entity.type
_entity.pdbx_description
1 polymer ?
#
loop_
_entity_poly.entity_id
_entity_poly.type
_entity_poly.pdbx_seq_one_letter_code
_entity_poly.pdbx_strand_id
1 'polypeptide(L)'
;MTEAVAKANYKWRVVDIVVAAIIAVASGVIFWGWDIVCSAPLALFEGVTPGFEGLLNGFWLFAGPLAAIIVRKPGAALFAETLAAFLELTLGNQWGVGGSLIVGIIQGLGAEIAFAVFAWKKWNIGTTILSGALAGVGCWAYYWSTNPGWNGLRVTWYLVGSIISGVVIAGVVVWYLSRALAATGALERFESGRSKARV
;
A
#
# COMPACT_ATOMS: atom_id res chain seq x y z
N MET A 1 27.36 -23.49 -16.42
CA MET A 1 27.49 -22.04 -16.14
C MET A 1 26.65 -21.74 -14.91
N THR A 2 27.29 -21.62 -13.75
CA THR A 2 26.63 -21.28 -12.49
C THR A 2 26.40 -19.76 -12.46
N GLU A 3 25.18 -19.32 -12.76
CA GLU A 3 24.78 -17.95 -12.43
C GLU A 3 24.89 -17.79 -10.92
N ALA A 4 25.84 -16.95 -10.47
CA ALA A 4 25.94 -16.57 -9.07
C ALA A 4 24.62 -15.92 -8.67
N VAL A 5 23.81 -16.60 -7.86
CA VAL A 5 22.61 -16.03 -7.24
C VAL A 5 23.04 -14.79 -6.49
N ALA A 6 22.75 -13.61 -7.02
CA ALA A 6 23.09 -12.35 -6.40
C ALA A 6 22.54 -12.36 -4.96
N LYS A 7 23.43 -12.25 -3.98
CA LYS A 7 23.07 -12.28 -2.55
C LYS A 7 22.15 -11.10 -2.28
N ALA A 8 20.93 -11.36 -1.79
CA ALA A 8 19.98 -10.30 -1.47
C ALA A 8 20.59 -9.37 -0.41
N ASN A 9 20.80 -8.10 -0.76
CA ASN A 9 21.32 -7.10 0.16
C ASN A 9 20.15 -6.37 0.82
N TYR A 10 19.94 -6.64 2.10
CA TYR A 10 18.87 -6.05 2.91
C TYR A 10 19.24 -4.71 3.57
N LYS A 11 20.50 -4.25 3.41
CA LYS A 11 20.91 -2.97 3.97
C LYS A 11 20.30 -1.82 3.16
N TRP A 12 19.57 -0.96 3.87
CA TRP A 12 19.09 0.30 3.32
C TRP A 12 20.27 1.24 3.07
N ARG A 13 20.34 1.79 1.86
CA ARG A 13 21.21 2.92 1.56
C ARG A 13 20.45 4.21 1.80
N VAL A 14 21.16 5.32 1.99
CA VAL A 14 20.52 6.65 2.14
C VAL A 14 19.56 6.95 1.00
N VAL A 15 19.94 6.62 -0.24
CA VAL A 15 19.08 6.80 -1.42
C VAL A 15 17.79 5.99 -1.35
N ASP A 16 17.83 4.79 -0.75
CA ASP A 16 16.65 3.93 -0.62
C ASP A 16 15.66 4.56 0.38
N ILE A 17 16.18 5.10 1.50
CA ILE A 17 15.39 5.81 2.53
C ILE A 17 14.75 7.06 1.95
N VAL A 18 15.54 7.91 1.27
CA VAL A 18 15.07 9.16 0.69
C VAL A 18 13.96 8.91 -0.32
N VAL A 19 14.07 7.87 -1.14
CA VAL A 19 13.07 7.58 -2.18
C VAL A 19 11.81 6.97 -1.59
N ALA A 20 11.93 6.07 -0.62
CA ALA A 20 10.78 5.60 0.14
C ALA A 20 10.05 6.77 0.81
N ALA A 21 10.79 7.74 1.36
CA ALA A 21 10.21 8.92 1.98
C ALA A 21 9.52 9.84 0.96
N ILE A 22 10.10 10.07 -0.22
CA ILE A 22 9.46 10.85 -1.29
C ILE A 22 8.15 10.18 -1.75
N ILE A 23 8.16 8.86 -1.94
CA ILE A 23 6.96 8.10 -2.30
C ILE A 23 5.90 8.23 -1.19
N ALA A 24 6.31 8.08 0.06
CA ALA A 24 5.41 8.22 1.22
C ALA A 24 4.82 9.63 1.31
N VAL A 25 5.62 10.67 1.11
CA VAL A 25 5.14 12.07 1.14
C VAL A 25 4.16 12.32 0.01
N ALA A 26 4.47 11.91 -1.22
CA ALA A 26 3.55 12.05 -2.34
C ALA A 26 2.24 11.28 -2.11
N SER A 27 2.33 10.06 -1.57
CA SER A 27 1.16 9.23 -1.26
C SER A 27 0.33 9.83 -0.11
N GLY A 28 0.96 10.34 0.95
CA GLY A 28 0.27 10.97 2.08
C GLY A 28 -0.49 12.24 1.69
N VAL A 29 0.02 13.03 0.74
CA VAL A 29 -0.73 14.16 0.15
C VAL A 29 -1.95 13.66 -0.64
N ILE A 30 -1.83 12.54 -1.36
CA ILE A 30 -2.95 11.93 -2.08
C ILE A 30 -3.99 11.37 -1.09
N PHE A 31 -3.57 10.72 -0.01
CA PHE A 31 -4.45 10.22 1.05
C PHE A 31 -5.23 11.37 1.66
N TRP A 32 -4.53 12.43 2.05
CA TRP A 32 -5.15 13.63 2.58
C TRP A 32 -6.10 14.31 1.59
N GLY A 33 -5.73 14.38 0.31
CA GLY A 33 -6.63 14.89 -0.74
C GLY A 33 -7.88 14.03 -0.90
N TRP A 34 -7.74 12.71 -0.76
CA TRP A 34 -8.85 11.77 -0.77
C TRP A 34 -9.74 11.93 0.47
N ASP A 35 -9.17 12.16 1.66
CA ASP A 35 -9.92 12.44 2.90
C ASP A 35 -10.94 13.57 2.74
N ILE A 36 -10.59 14.62 1.99
CA ILE A 36 -11.46 15.78 1.76
C ILE A 36 -12.72 15.38 0.97
N VAL A 37 -12.59 14.47 0.01
CA VAL A 37 -13.65 14.16 -0.96
C VAL A 37 -14.34 12.82 -0.73
N CYS A 38 -13.77 11.93 0.08
CA CYS A 38 -14.23 10.55 0.24
C CYS A 38 -15.53 10.42 1.04
N SER A 39 -15.90 11.42 1.85
CA SER A 39 -17.10 11.37 2.71
C SER A 39 -18.39 11.05 1.92
N ALA A 40 -18.62 11.71 0.78
CA ALA A 40 -19.81 11.49 -0.02
C ALA A 40 -19.80 10.13 -0.76
N PRO A 41 -18.71 9.74 -1.45
CA PRO A 41 -18.56 8.39 -2.01
C PRO A 41 -18.72 7.27 -0.98
N LEU A 42 -18.09 7.37 0.20
CA LEU A 42 -18.19 6.35 1.25
C LEU A 42 -19.64 6.18 1.72
N ALA A 43 -20.34 7.27 2.00
CA ALA A 43 -21.74 7.24 2.42
C ALA A 43 -22.67 6.67 1.33
N LEU A 44 -22.39 6.98 0.06
CA LEU A 44 -23.16 6.42 -1.06
C LEU A 44 -23.01 4.90 -1.13
N PHE A 45 -21.78 4.39 -1.04
CA PHE A 45 -21.50 2.96 -1.11
C PHE A 45 -22.06 2.22 0.11
N GLU A 46 -21.87 2.76 1.31
CA GLU A 46 -22.45 2.23 2.55
C GLU A 46 -24.00 2.17 2.47
N GLY A 47 -24.62 3.19 1.88
CA GLY A 47 -26.07 3.26 1.69
C GLY A 47 -26.64 2.22 0.71
N VAL A 48 -25.83 1.75 -0.25
CA VAL A 48 -26.22 0.64 -1.14
C VAL A 48 -26.15 -0.68 -0.38
N THR A 49 -25.06 -0.96 0.31
CA THR A 49 -24.90 -2.16 1.12
C THR A 49 -23.86 -1.89 2.21
N PRO A 50 -24.18 -2.15 3.50
CA PRO A 50 -23.21 -2.00 4.58
C PRO A 50 -21.94 -2.81 4.30
N GLY A 51 -20.78 -2.16 4.27
CA GLY A 51 -19.48 -2.75 3.97
C GLY A 51 -18.94 -2.41 2.58
N PHE A 52 -19.75 -1.91 1.65
CA PHE A 52 -19.29 -1.55 0.30
C PHE A 52 -18.33 -0.36 0.28
N GLU A 53 -18.32 0.46 1.33
CA GLU A 53 -17.34 1.53 1.51
C GLU A 53 -15.90 1.00 1.45
N GLY A 54 -15.67 -0.27 1.79
CA GLY A 54 -14.37 -0.93 1.67
C GLY A 54 -13.83 -0.98 0.24
N LEU A 55 -14.69 -0.89 -0.79
CA LEU A 55 -14.27 -0.83 -2.20
C LEU A 55 -13.46 0.43 -2.52
N LEU A 56 -13.55 1.45 -1.68
CA LEU A 56 -12.83 2.71 -1.84
C LEU A 56 -11.54 2.76 -1.00
N ASN A 57 -11.25 1.72 -0.22
CA ASN A 57 -10.08 1.73 0.66
C ASN A 57 -8.75 1.76 -0.09
N GLY A 58 -8.70 1.25 -1.32
CA GLY A 58 -7.48 1.15 -2.11
C GLY A 58 -6.74 2.47 -2.35
N PHE A 59 -7.42 3.61 -2.20
CA PHE A 59 -6.79 4.93 -2.24
C PHE A 59 -5.87 5.21 -1.04
N TRP A 60 -6.02 4.49 0.08
CA TRP A 60 -5.12 4.56 1.24
C TRP A 60 -4.15 3.38 1.36
N LEU A 61 -4.17 2.42 0.44
CA LEU A 61 -3.42 1.16 0.58
C LEU A 61 -2.19 1.06 -0.32
N PHE A 62 -1.96 2.08 -1.15
CA PHE A 62 -1.06 1.96 -2.30
C PHE A 62 0.38 2.39 -2.01
N ALA A 63 0.63 3.15 -0.94
CA ALA A 63 1.95 3.72 -0.66
C ALA A 63 2.98 2.63 -0.39
N GLY A 64 2.61 1.64 0.43
CA GLY A 64 3.44 0.51 0.81
C GLY A 64 3.82 -0.37 -0.38
N PRO A 65 2.85 -0.94 -1.12
CA PRO A 65 3.13 -1.76 -2.31
C PRO A 65 3.99 -1.02 -3.35
N LEU A 66 3.75 0.29 -3.56
CA LEU A 66 4.51 1.11 -4.50
C LEU A 66 5.97 1.28 -4.06
N ALA A 67 6.20 1.65 -2.80
CA ALA A 67 7.54 1.79 -2.26
C ALA A 67 8.30 0.46 -2.28
N ALA A 68 7.63 -0.63 -1.93
CA ALA A 68 8.23 -1.96 -1.90
C ALA A 68 8.74 -2.41 -3.28
N ILE A 69 7.96 -2.26 -4.35
CA ILE A 69 8.39 -2.68 -5.69
C ILE A 69 9.46 -1.79 -6.31
N ILE A 70 9.57 -0.53 -5.87
CA ILE A 70 10.59 0.42 -6.31
C ILE A 70 11.90 0.22 -5.55
N VAL A 71 11.83 0.21 -4.20
CA VAL A 71 12.99 0.18 -3.30
C VAL A 71 13.54 -1.24 -3.13
N ARG A 72 12.67 -2.25 -3.15
CA ARG A 72 13.00 -3.67 -3.08
C ARG A 72 13.83 -4.07 -1.84
N LYS A 73 13.49 -3.46 -0.69
CA LYS A 73 14.12 -3.75 0.62
C LYS A 73 13.06 -4.19 1.64
N PRO A 74 13.44 -5.03 2.61
CA PRO A 74 12.55 -5.38 3.71
C PRO A 74 12.20 -4.15 4.54
N GLY A 75 10.92 -4.04 4.88
CA GLY A 75 10.33 -2.93 5.63
C GLY A 75 9.94 -1.73 4.76
N ALA A 76 10.15 -1.78 3.44
CA ALA A 76 9.86 -0.64 2.57
C ALA A 76 8.36 -0.36 2.44
N ALA A 77 7.52 -1.41 2.45
CA ALA A 77 6.06 -1.24 2.41
C ALA A 77 5.57 -0.62 3.72
N LEU A 78 5.98 -1.21 4.84
CA LEU A 78 5.60 -0.73 6.17
C LEU A 78 6.05 0.73 6.40
N PHE A 79 7.30 1.04 6.05
CA PHE A 79 7.86 2.38 6.23
C PHE A 79 7.08 3.42 5.44
N ALA A 80 6.81 3.16 4.17
CA ALA A 80 6.15 4.13 3.30
C ALA A 80 4.68 4.35 3.70
N GLU A 81 3.95 3.29 4.01
CA GLU A 81 2.55 3.38 4.46
C GLU A 81 2.44 4.15 5.78
N THR A 82 3.30 3.82 6.75
CA THR A 82 3.31 4.49 8.06
C THR A 82 3.64 5.98 7.92
N LEU A 83 4.62 6.33 7.09
CA LEU A 83 5.02 7.71 6.90
C LEU A 83 3.97 8.50 6.10
N ALA A 84 3.31 7.87 5.12
CA ALA A 84 2.19 8.46 4.37
C ALA A 84 1.02 8.78 5.32
N ALA A 85 0.61 7.81 6.15
CA ALA A 85 -0.45 7.97 7.13
C ALA A 85 -0.11 8.99 8.23
N PHE A 86 1.17 9.08 8.62
CA PHE A 86 1.64 10.13 9.53
C PHE A 86 1.49 11.51 8.89
N LEU A 87 1.91 11.66 7.63
CA LEU A 87 1.78 12.93 6.92
C LEU A 87 0.31 13.33 6.75
N GLU A 88 -0.53 12.41 6.30
CA GLU A 88 -1.98 12.56 6.19
C GLU A 88 -2.59 13.10 7.50
N LEU A 89 -2.25 12.47 8.63
CA LEU A 89 -2.66 12.93 9.95
C LEU A 89 -2.17 14.34 10.29
N THR A 90 -0.90 14.66 10.01
CA THR A 90 -0.33 15.98 10.33
C THR A 90 -0.86 17.12 9.46
N LEU A 91 -1.30 16.82 8.24
CA LEU A 91 -2.01 17.77 7.38
C LEU A 91 -3.45 18.02 7.87
N GLY A 92 -3.94 17.18 8.78
CA GLY A 92 -5.23 17.30 9.45
C GLY A 92 -6.35 16.64 8.66
N ASN A 93 -7.02 15.67 9.28
CA ASN A 93 -8.17 14.95 8.71
C ASN A 93 -9.23 14.60 9.77
N GLN A 94 -10.39 14.12 9.30
CA GLN A 94 -11.51 13.72 10.15
C GLN A 94 -11.31 12.39 10.90
N TRP A 95 -10.33 11.58 10.51
CA TRP A 95 -10.14 10.22 11.02
C TRP A 95 -9.30 10.16 12.30
N GLY A 96 -8.48 11.19 12.55
CA GLY A 96 -7.62 11.31 13.71
C GLY A 96 -6.53 10.23 13.76
N VAL A 97 -5.91 10.07 14.93
CA VAL A 97 -4.74 9.17 15.11
C VAL A 97 -5.10 7.71 14.82
N GLY A 98 -6.29 7.28 15.23
CA GLY A 98 -6.75 5.90 15.05
C GLY A 98 -7.00 5.56 13.58
N GLY A 99 -7.88 6.34 12.94
CA GLY A 99 -8.31 6.08 11.57
C GLY A 99 -7.33 6.50 10.49
N SER A 100 -6.16 7.04 10.85
CA SER A 100 -5.06 7.34 9.90
C SER A 100 -3.79 6.59 10.27
N LEU A 101 -3.12 6.97 11.36
CA LEU A 101 -1.79 6.45 11.68
C LEU A 101 -1.82 4.98 12.14
N ILE A 102 -2.72 4.62 13.06
CA ILE A 102 -2.78 3.25 13.59
C ILE A 102 -3.20 2.28 12.47
N VAL A 103 -4.25 2.63 11.72
CA VAL A 103 -4.69 1.80 10.60
C VAL A 103 -3.63 1.73 9.50
N GLY A 104 -2.94 2.83 9.18
CA GLY A 104 -1.86 2.87 8.19
C GLY A 104 -0.68 1.97 8.56
N ILE A 105 -0.32 1.88 9.85
CA ILE A 105 0.68 0.92 10.33
C ILE A 105 0.22 -0.52 10.09
N ILE A 106 -1.04 -0.85 10.40
CA ILE A 106 -1.60 -2.20 10.22
C ILE A 106 -1.70 -2.56 8.73
N GLN A 107 -2.11 -1.62 7.89
CA GLN A 107 -2.15 -1.75 6.43
C GLN A 107 -0.74 -1.98 5.88
N GLY A 108 0.24 -1.19 6.33
CA GLY A 108 1.64 -1.32 5.95
C GLY A 108 2.24 -2.67 6.37
N LEU A 109 1.86 -3.18 7.54
CA LEU A 109 2.23 -4.53 7.98
C LEU A 109 1.63 -5.59 7.06
N GLY A 110 0.34 -5.47 6.72
CA GLY A 110 -0.31 -6.35 5.74
C GLY A 110 0.41 -6.34 4.39
N ALA A 111 0.71 -5.15 3.87
CA ALA A 111 1.45 -4.96 2.63
C ALA A 111 2.83 -5.63 2.66
N GLU A 112 3.58 -5.45 3.76
CA GLU A 112 4.93 -6.00 3.92
C GLU A 112 4.93 -7.53 4.02
N ILE A 113 3.93 -8.12 4.70
CA ILE A 113 3.80 -9.58 4.85
C ILE A 113 3.76 -10.26 3.48
N ALA A 114 3.11 -9.66 2.48
CA ALA A 114 3.07 -10.24 1.13
C ALA A 114 4.47 -10.43 0.52
N PHE A 115 5.38 -9.48 0.74
CA PHE A 115 6.77 -9.58 0.28
C PHE A 115 7.60 -10.50 1.20
N ALA A 116 7.30 -10.50 2.50
CA ALA A 116 7.95 -11.37 3.48
C ALA A 116 7.69 -12.87 3.21
N VAL A 117 6.49 -13.24 2.74
CA VAL A 117 6.15 -14.62 2.33
C VAL A 117 7.10 -15.14 1.24
N PHE A 118 7.58 -14.27 0.37
CA PHE A 118 8.57 -14.61 -0.66
C PHE A 118 10.01 -14.24 -0.26
N ALA A 119 10.25 -14.02 1.03
CA ALA A 119 11.52 -13.59 1.61
C ALA A 119 12.17 -12.40 0.87
N TRP A 120 11.35 -11.46 0.36
CA TRP A 120 11.80 -10.30 -0.42
C TRP A 120 12.62 -10.66 -1.68
N LYS A 121 12.43 -11.86 -2.22
CA LYS A 121 13.12 -12.36 -3.42
C LYS A 121 12.32 -12.20 -4.71
N LYS A 122 11.01 -11.96 -4.62
CA LYS A 122 10.12 -11.83 -5.77
C LYS A 122 9.48 -10.44 -5.80
N TRP A 123 9.61 -9.76 -6.95
CA TRP A 123 9.12 -8.41 -7.19
C TRP A 123 8.34 -8.38 -8.52
N ASN A 124 7.20 -9.06 -8.55
CA ASN A 124 6.35 -9.19 -9.73
C ASN A 124 4.92 -8.70 -9.44
N ILE A 125 4.10 -8.60 -10.50
CA ILE A 125 2.70 -8.19 -10.37
C ILE A 125 1.92 -9.02 -9.35
N GLY A 126 2.18 -10.34 -9.27
CA GLY A 126 1.52 -11.22 -8.32
C GLY A 126 1.85 -10.87 -6.87
N THR A 127 3.10 -10.54 -6.56
CA THR A 127 3.51 -10.08 -5.23
C THR A 127 2.91 -8.71 -4.88
N THR A 128 2.77 -7.81 -5.85
CA THR A 128 2.14 -6.50 -5.65
C THR A 128 0.64 -6.63 -5.40
N ILE A 129 -0.04 -7.49 -6.17
CA ILE A 129 -1.45 -7.84 -5.97
C ILE A 129 -1.67 -8.42 -4.57
N LEU A 130 -0.83 -9.37 -4.16
CA LEU A 130 -0.91 -9.95 -2.81
C LEU A 130 -0.68 -8.89 -1.73
N SER A 131 0.26 -7.96 -1.96
CA SER A 131 0.55 -6.85 -1.04
C SER A 131 -0.65 -5.94 -0.87
N GLY A 132 -1.28 -5.49 -1.96
CA GLY A 132 -2.52 -4.72 -1.90
C GLY A 132 -3.67 -5.49 -1.23
N ALA A 133 -3.82 -6.78 -1.52
CA ALA A 133 -4.85 -7.61 -0.88
C ALA A 133 -4.66 -7.70 0.64
N LEU A 134 -3.43 -7.97 1.10
CA LEU A 134 -3.13 -8.07 2.53
C LEU A 134 -3.18 -6.72 3.24
N ALA A 135 -2.85 -5.62 2.57
CA ALA A 135 -3.10 -4.27 3.09
C ALA A 135 -4.60 -4.05 3.32
N GLY A 136 -5.45 -4.50 2.39
CA GLY A 136 -6.91 -4.47 2.53
C GLY A 136 -7.41 -5.33 3.69
N VAL A 137 -6.84 -6.52 3.91
CA VAL A 137 -7.12 -7.34 5.10
C VAL A 137 -6.71 -6.63 6.38
N GLY A 138 -5.55 -5.97 6.39
CA GLY A 138 -5.08 -5.16 7.52
C GLY A 138 -6.04 -4.03 7.86
N CYS A 139 -6.52 -3.31 6.85
CA CYS A 139 -7.55 -2.28 7.01
C CYS A 139 -8.83 -2.84 7.62
N TRP A 140 -9.36 -3.94 7.05
CA TRP A 140 -10.55 -4.60 7.59
C TRP A 140 -10.36 -5.06 9.04
N ALA A 141 -9.21 -5.65 9.38
CA ALA A 141 -8.95 -6.15 10.72
C ALA A 141 -9.00 -5.01 11.77
N TYR A 142 -8.45 -3.84 11.43
CA TYR A 142 -8.54 -2.66 12.28
C TYR A 142 -10.00 -2.22 12.49
N TYR A 143 -10.76 -2.02 11.42
CA TYR A 143 -12.14 -1.52 11.53
C TYR A 143 -13.07 -2.53 12.20
N TRP A 144 -12.90 -3.82 11.94
CA TRP A 144 -13.63 -4.87 12.65
C TRP A 144 -13.34 -4.85 14.15
N SER A 145 -12.07 -4.69 14.55
CA SER A 145 -11.69 -4.68 15.98
C SER A 145 -12.14 -3.42 16.73
N THR A 146 -12.24 -2.29 16.04
CA THR A 146 -12.64 -1.00 16.62
C THR A 146 -14.14 -0.75 16.58
N ASN A 147 -14.90 -1.55 15.82
CA ASN A 147 -16.35 -1.42 15.67
C ASN A 147 -17.08 -2.73 16.06
N PRO A 148 -17.14 -3.08 17.35
CA PRO A 148 -17.78 -4.33 17.80
C PRO A 148 -19.30 -4.40 17.51
N GLY A 149 -19.94 -3.27 17.19
CA GLY A 149 -21.35 -3.21 16.82
C GLY A 149 -21.65 -3.57 15.36
N TRP A 150 -20.65 -3.83 14.52
CA TRP A 150 -20.87 -4.23 13.13
C TRP A 150 -21.50 -5.63 13.05
N ASN A 151 -22.58 -5.75 12.28
CA ASN A 151 -23.18 -7.05 12.00
C ASN A 151 -22.27 -7.88 11.07
N GLY A 152 -22.47 -9.20 11.06
CA GLY A 152 -21.64 -10.11 10.25
C GLY A 152 -21.64 -9.78 8.76
N LEU A 153 -22.77 -9.29 8.22
CA LEU A 153 -22.88 -8.91 6.81
C LEU A 153 -21.93 -7.75 6.45
N ARG A 154 -21.92 -6.69 7.27
CA ARG A 154 -21.01 -5.55 7.08
C ARG A 154 -19.56 -5.97 7.19
N VAL A 155 -19.22 -6.77 8.19
CA VAL A 155 -17.86 -7.29 8.39
C VAL A 155 -17.40 -8.07 7.16
N THR A 156 -18.25 -8.93 6.59
CA THR A 156 -17.91 -9.72 5.40
C THR A 156 -17.75 -8.85 4.16
N TRP A 157 -18.70 -7.94 3.88
CA TRP A 157 -18.62 -7.11 2.68
C TRP A 157 -17.50 -6.08 2.75
N TYR A 158 -17.19 -5.55 3.93
CA TYR A 158 -16.05 -4.67 4.12
C TYR A 158 -14.72 -5.39 3.85
N LEU A 159 -14.59 -6.64 4.29
CA LEU A 159 -13.43 -7.47 3.97
C LEU A 159 -13.28 -7.68 2.46
N VAL A 160 -14.34 -8.15 1.82
CA VAL A 160 -14.35 -8.43 0.37
C VAL A 160 -14.07 -7.16 -0.42
N GLY A 161 -14.73 -6.05 -0.07
CA GLY A 161 -14.52 -4.75 -0.69
C GLY A 161 -13.08 -4.25 -0.54
N SER A 162 -12.53 -4.33 0.67
CA SER A 162 -11.15 -3.90 0.95
C SER A 162 -10.11 -4.75 0.20
N ILE A 163 -10.34 -6.06 0.09
CA ILE A 163 -9.46 -6.95 -0.70
C ILE A 163 -9.55 -6.59 -2.18
N ILE A 164 -10.75 -6.45 -2.74
CA ILE A 164 -10.94 -6.11 -4.15
C ILE A 164 -10.27 -4.78 -4.47
N SER A 165 -10.52 -3.76 -3.64
CA SER A 165 -9.93 -2.43 -3.79
C SER A 165 -8.41 -2.48 -3.70
N GLY A 166 -7.86 -3.21 -2.72
CA GLY A 166 -6.44 -3.42 -2.56
C GLY A 166 -5.80 -4.14 -3.75
N VAL A 167 -6.44 -5.19 -4.27
CA VAL A 167 -5.97 -5.92 -5.46
C VAL A 167 -5.93 -5.00 -6.68
N VAL A 168 -7.01 -4.25 -6.93
CA VAL A 168 -7.15 -3.44 -8.15
C VAL A 168 -6.28 -2.19 -8.07
N ILE A 169 -6.43 -1.38 -7.02
CA ILE A 169 -5.76 -0.08 -6.90
C ILE A 169 -4.33 -0.27 -6.40
N ALA A 170 -4.16 -0.80 -5.19
CA ALA A 170 -2.86 -0.95 -4.56
C ALA A 170 -1.99 -2.07 -5.17
N GLY A 171 -2.60 -3.00 -5.91
CA GLY A 171 -1.92 -4.09 -6.60
C GLY A 171 -1.66 -3.79 -8.08
N VAL A 172 -2.70 -3.86 -8.90
CA VAL A 172 -2.61 -3.78 -10.36
C VAL A 172 -2.23 -2.38 -10.83
N VAL A 173 -2.94 -1.33 -10.37
CA VAL A 173 -2.67 0.05 -10.79
C VAL A 173 -1.27 0.47 -10.35
N VAL A 174 -0.89 0.20 -9.09
CA VAL A 174 0.47 0.46 -8.59
C VAL A 174 1.55 -0.24 -9.40
N TRP A 175 1.34 -1.49 -9.80
CA TRP A 175 2.30 -2.19 -10.65
C TRP A 175 2.53 -1.46 -11.97
N TYR A 176 1.46 -1.06 -12.67
CA TYR A 176 1.58 -0.33 -13.93
C TYR A 176 2.13 1.10 -13.72
N LEU A 177 1.75 1.77 -12.63
CA LEU A 177 2.29 3.07 -12.25
C LEU A 177 3.81 3.00 -12.07
N SER A 178 4.31 1.98 -11.35
CA SER A 178 5.75 1.78 -11.16
C SER A 178 6.48 1.56 -12.50
N ARG A 179 5.85 0.87 -13.46
CA ARG A 179 6.42 0.66 -14.79
C ARG A 179 6.42 1.93 -15.64
N ALA A 180 5.39 2.76 -15.53
CA ALA A 180 5.32 4.07 -16.17
C ALA A 180 6.39 5.01 -15.62
N LEU A 181 6.54 5.07 -14.28
CA LEU A 181 7.64 5.80 -13.63
C LEU A 181 9.02 5.26 -14.04
N ALA A 182 9.14 3.95 -14.24
CA ALA A 182 10.39 3.37 -14.78
C ALA A 182 10.62 3.67 -16.27
N ALA A 183 9.61 4.12 -17.00
CA ALA A 183 9.71 4.49 -18.41
C ALA A 183 10.17 5.94 -18.61
N THR A 184 9.97 6.81 -17.62
CA THR A 184 10.40 8.22 -17.67
C THR A 184 11.89 8.43 -17.39
N GLY A 185 12.67 7.36 -17.17
CA GLY A 185 14.08 7.44 -16.78
C GLY A 185 14.30 7.84 -15.31
N ALA A 186 13.26 8.30 -14.60
CA ALA A 186 13.32 8.70 -13.20
C ALA A 186 13.81 7.57 -12.26
N LEU A 187 13.63 6.31 -12.67
CA LEU A 187 14.02 5.15 -11.87
C LEU A 187 15.36 4.48 -12.29
N GLU A 188 16.12 5.04 -13.23
CA GLU A 188 17.37 4.42 -13.72
C GLU A 188 18.43 4.19 -12.63
N ARG A 189 18.39 4.98 -11.56
CA ARG A 189 19.31 4.87 -10.42
C ARG A 189 18.95 3.73 -9.44
N PHE A 190 17.84 3.01 -9.64
CA PHE A 190 17.35 1.97 -8.71
C PHE A 190 17.57 0.54 -9.21
N GLU A 191 17.39 -0.43 -8.30
CA GLU A 191 17.36 -1.87 -8.63
C GLU A 191 16.20 -2.21 -9.59
N SER A 192 15.08 -1.48 -9.49
CA SER A 192 13.92 -1.57 -10.40
C SER A 192 14.24 -1.11 -11.83
N GLY A 193 15.00 -0.02 -12.00
CA GLY A 193 15.49 0.45 -13.32
C GLY A 193 16.53 -0.50 -13.95
N ARG A 194 17.45 -1.05 -13.15
CA ARG A 194 18.47 -2.02 -13.62
C ARG A 194 17.90 -3.33 -14.19
N SER A 195 16.64 -3.65 -13.86
CA SER A 195 15.96 -4.84 -14.39
C SER A 195 15.61 -4.72 -15.88
N LYS A 196 15.59 -3.50 -16.45
CA LYS A 196 15.45 -3.29 -17.91
C LYS A 196 16.76 -3.49 -18.69
N ALA A 197 17.92 -3.51 -18.02
CA ALA A 197 19.21 -3.75 -18.70
C ALA A 197 19.50 -5.25 -18.97
N ARG A 198 18.53 -6.13 -18.68
CA ARG A 198 18.63 -7.59 -18.87
C ARG A 198 17.36 -8.23 -19.45
N VAL A 199 16.61 -7.48 -20.27
CA VAL A 199 15.62 -8.10 -21.18
C VAL A 199 16.20 -8.11 -22.57
#